data_AF-A0A919F220-F1
#
_entry.id   AF-A0A919F220-F1
#
_cell.length_a   1.000
_cell.length_b   1.000
_cell.length_c   1.000
_cell.angle_alpha   90.00
_cell.angle_beta   90.00
_cell.angle_gamma   90.00
#
_symmetry.space_group_name_H-M   'P 1'
#
loop_
_entity.id
_entity.type
_entity.pdbx_description
1 polymer ?
#
loop_
_entity_poly.entity_id
_entity_poly.type
_entity_poly.pdbx_seq_one_letter_code
_entity_poly.pdbx_strand_id
1 'polypeptide(L)' 'MTSKVDEALSYEQARDELIEVVRRLEAGGTSLEESLALWERGEELAKVCRRWLEGARARLDAALAEEEAAEDAG' A
#
# COMPACT_ATOMS: atom_id res chain seq x y z
N MET A 1 -23.71 4.42 -9.98
CA MET A 1 -23.94 2.99 -9.76
C MET A 1 -22.56 2.35 -9.54
N THR A 2 -21.77 2.85 -8.58
CA THR A 2 -21.68 2.36 -7.18
C THR A 2 -21.47 0.85 -7.11
N SER A 3 -20.20 0.43 -7.02
CA SER A 3 -19.83 -0.96 -6.77
C SER A 3 -18.64 -1.02 -5.80
N LYS A 4 -18.92 -0.88 -4.51
CA LYS A 4 -18.30 -1.67 -3.43
C LYS A 4 -16.76 -1.68 -3.29
N VAL A 5 -16.07 -0.56 -3.53
CA VAL A 5 -14.64 -0.40 -3.13
C VAL A 5 -14.43 0.77 -2.16
N ASP A 6 -15.48 1.22 -1.48
CA ASP A 6 -15.35 1.96 -0.22
C ASP A 6 -15.11 0.88 0.85
N GLU A 7 -13.87 0.55 1.22
CA GLU A 7 -13.26 1.01 2.47
C GLU A 7 -11.71 1.04 2.43
N ALA A 8 -11.08 0.62 1.33
CA ALA A 8 -9.63 0.51 1.23
C ALA A 8 -9.03 1.68 0.41
N LEU A 9 -8.16 2.47 1.04
CA LEU A 9 -7.38 3.53 0.38
C LEU A 9 -6.68 3.01 -0.89
N SER A 10 -6.66 3.83 -1.94
CA SER A 10 -5.79 3.57 -3.10
C SER A 10 -4.31 3.62 -2.67
N TYR A 11 -3.44 2.99 -3.47
CA TYR A 11 -1.99 3.03 -3.20
C TYR A 11 -1.45 4.46 -3.07
N GLU A 12 -1.79 5.35 -4.01
CA GLU A 12 -1.31 6.74 -4.01
C GLU A 12 -1.80 7.49 -2.76
N GLN A 13 -3.08 7.34 -2.40
CA GLN A 13 -3.62 7.96 -1.19
C GLN A 13 -2.95 7.42 0.08
N ALA A 14 -2.77 6.11 0.18
CA ALA A 14 -2.14 5.48 1.34
C ALA A 14 -0.65 5.90 1.46
N ARG A 15 0.05 6.01 0.33
CA ARG A 15 1.44 6.49 0.27
C ARG A 15 1.53 7.94 0.70
N ASP A 16 0.69 8.81 0.17
CA ASP A 16 0.73 10.24 0.45
C ASP A 16 0.41 10.51 1.92
N GLU A 17 -0.59 9.81 2.48
CA GLU A 17 -0.89 9.91 3.91
C GLU A 17 0.26 9.37 4.78
N LEU A 18 0.92 8.27 4.36
CA LEU A 18 2.06 7.72 5.08
C LEU A 18 3.24 8.71 5.10
N ILE A 19 3.49 9.41 3.99
CA ILE A 19 4.51 10.45 3.91
C ILE A 19 4.22 11.57 4.92
N GLU A 20 2.96 12.01 5.02
CA GLU A 20 2.57 13.04 5.99
C GLU A 20 2.70 12.57 7.44
N VAL A 21 2.36 11.32 7.73
CA VAL A 21 2.56 10.71 9.06
C VAL A 21 4.04 10.70 9.43
N VAL A 22 4.91 10.24 8.53
CA VAL A 22 6.37 10.20 8.76
C VAL A 22 6.90 11.62 8.96
N ARG A 23 6.51 12.58 8.13
CA ARG A 23 6.90 13.99 8.28
C ARG A 23 6.54 14.55 9.66
N ARG A 24 5.35 14.24 10.17
CA ARG A 24 4.91 14.69 11.50
C ARG A 24 5.71 14.04 12.63
N LEU A 25 6.01 12.74 12.51
CA LEU A 25 6.86 12.04 13.47
C LEU A 25 8.29 12.59 13.49
N GLU A 26 8.86 12.88 12.32
CA GLU A 26 10.22 13.43 12.18
C GLU A 26 10.33 14.89 12.65
N ALA A 27 9.29 15.69 12.44
CA ALA A 27 9.23 17.07 12.95
C ALA A 27 9.28 17.14 14.48
N GLY A 28 8.78 16.09 15.16
CA GLY A 28 8.66 16.06 16.61
C GLY A 28 7.69 17.10 17.15
N GLY A 29 7.80 17.43 18.43
CA GLY A 29 6.92 18.41 19.09
C GLY A 29 5.51 17.90 19.40
N THR A 30 5.24 16.62 19.11
CA THR A 30 4.01 15.90 19.49
C THR A 30 4.14 15.29 20.89
N SER A 31 3.02 15.15 21.59
CA SER A 31 2.97 14.36 22.82
C SER A 31 3.25 12.88 22.55
N LEU A 32 3.50 12.11 23.60
CA LEU A 32 3.71 10.66 23.48
C LEU A 32 2.49 9.96 22.88
N GLU A 33 1.29 10.32 23.35
CA GLU A 33 0.03 9.75 22.87
C GLU A 33 -0.20 10.03 21.38
N GLU A 34 0.05 11.27 20.93
CA GLU A 34 -0.03 11.63 19.52
C GLU A 34 1.03 10.90 18.67
N SER A 35 2.23 10.75 19.21
CA SER A 35 3.32 10.02 18.53
C SER A 35 2.98 8.54 18.34
N LEU A 36 2.33 7.92 19.34
CA LEU A 36 1.84 6.54 19.25
C LEU A 36 0.72 6.42 18.22
N ALA A 37 -0.26 7.33 18.25
CA ALA A 37 -1.36 7.32 17.28
C ALA A 37 -0.86 7.51 15.83
N LEU A 38 0.12 8.39 15.63
CA LEU A 38 0.77 8.56 14.32
C LEU A 38 1.50 7.30 13.87
N TRP A 39 2.24 6.64 14.78
CA TRP A 39 2.93 5.40 14.46
C TRP A 39 1.95 4.28 14.08
N GLU A 40 0.88 4.07 14.85
CA GLU A 40 -0.15 3.07 14.55
C GLU A 40 -0.79 3.32 13.19
N ARG A 41 -1.12 4.58 12.89
CA ARG A 41 -1.63 4.95 11.57
C ARG A 41 -0.62 4.68 10.46
N GLY A 42 0.65 5.00 10.67
CA GLY A 42 1.72 4.70 9.73
C GLY A 42 1.84 3.20 9.43
N GLU A 43 1.74 2.35 10.45
CA GLU A 43 1.76 0.89 10.30
C GLU A 43 0.58 0.36 9.50
N GLU A 44 -0.63 0.90 9.70
CA GLU A 44 -1.81 0.55 8.91
C GLU A 44 -1.63 0.93 7.43
N LEU A 45 -1.16 2.14 7.17
CA LEU A 45 -0.92 2.64 5.81
C LEU A 45 0.16 1.82 5.11
N ALA A 46 1.26 1.49 5.81
CA ALA A 46 2.30 0.63 5.27
C ALA A 46 1.78 -0.77 4.91
N LYS A 47 0.88 -1.35 5.71
CA LYS A 47 0.20 -2.62 5.39
C LYS A 47 -0.67 -2.49 4.13
N VAL A 48 -1.39 -1.38 3.97
CA VAL A 48 -2.18 -1.11 2.75
C VAL A 48 -1.27 -1.05 1.52
N CYS A 49 -0.19 -0.27 1.58
CA CYS A 49 0.78 -0.15 0.49
C CYS A 49 1.39 -1.50 0.09
N ARG A 50 1.79 -2.33 1.07
CA ARG A 50 2.33 -3.66 0.79
C ARG A 50 1.33 -4.55 0.06
N ARG A 51 0.07 -4.59 0.49
CA ARG A 51 -0.97 -5.40 -0.19
C ARG A 51 -1.15 -5.00 -1.65
N TRP A 52 -1.12 -3.70 -1.95
CA TRP A 52 -1.21 -3.21 -3.33
C TRP A 52 -0.02 -3.66 -4.18
N LEU A 53 1.20 -3.54 -3.65
CA LEU A 53 2.43 -3.93 -4.35
C LEU A 53 2.52 -5.44 -4.57
N GLU A 54 2.19 -6.24 -3.56
CA GLU A 54 2.12 -7.70 -3.66
C GLU A 54 1.10 -8.14 -4.71
N GLY A 55 -0.09 -7.55 -4.70
CA GLY A 55 -1.12 -7.85 -5.70
C GLY A 55 -0.74 -7.41 -7.12
N ALA A 56 0.05 -6.34 -7.28
CA ALA A 56 0.60 -5.96 -8.57
C ALA A 56 1.68 -6.94 -9.03
N ARG A 57 2.57 -7.36 -8.11
CA ARG A 57 3.63 -8.31 -8.39
C ARG A 57 3.08 -9.66 -8.85
N ALA A 58 2.08 -10.20 -8.14
CA ALA A 58 1.46 -11.47 -8.50
C ALA A 58 0.82 -11.45 -9.90
N ARG A 59 0.24 -10.31 -10.30
CA ARG A 59 -0.32 -10.14 -11.66
C ARG A 59 0.76 -10.14 -12.74
N LEU A 60 1.91 -9.53 -12.47
CA LEU A 60 3.05 -9.55 -13.39
C LEU A 60 3.63 -10.96 -13.52
N ASP A 61 3.83 -11.64 -12.38
CA ASP A 61 4.37 -13.00 -12.38
C ASP A 61 3.44 -13.98 -13.13
N ALA A 62 2.12 -13.84 -12.99
CA ALA A 62 1.15 -14.65 -13.74
C ALA A 62 1.21 -14.37 -15.26
N ALA A 63 1.28 -13.11 -15.67
CA ALA A 63 1.37 -12.75 -17.08
C ALA A 63 2.65 -13.30 -17.75
N LEU A 64 3.78 -13.24 -17.04
CA LEU A 64 5.05 -13.80 -17.52
C LEU A 64 4.99 -15.33 -17.67
N ALA A 65 4.36 -16.03 -16.72
CA ALA A 65 4.20 -17.48 -16.79
C ALA A 65 3.27 -17.92 -17.93
N GLU A 66 2.22 -17.13 -18.23
CA GLU A 66 1.34 -17.38 -19.39
C GLU A 66 2.08 -17.19 -20.71
N GLU A 67 2.96 -16.19 -20.81
CA GLU A 67 3.81 -15.94 -21.99
C GLU A 67 4.80 -17.10 -22.22
N GLU A 68 5.52 -17.51 -21.17
CA GLU A 68 6.48 -18.63 -21.24
C GLU A 68 5.79 -19.96 -21.63
N ALA A 69 4.60 -20.23 -21.08
CA ALA A 69 3.81 -21.41 -21.45
C ALA A 69 3.30 -21.37 -22.90
N ALA A 70 3.06 -20.19 -23.45
CA ALA A 70 2.65 -20.02 -24.85
C ALA A 70 3.83 -20.21 -25.83
N GLU A 71 5.03 -19.82 -25.43
CA GLU A 71 6.26 -20.03 -26.21
C GLU A 71 6.67 -21.51 -26.25
N ASP A 72 6.57 -22.24 -25.14
CA ASP A 72 6.88 -23.68 -25.08
C ASP A 72 5.89 -24.58 -25.83
N ALA A 73 4.67 -24.07 -26.10
CA ALA A 73 3.60 -24.81 -26.77
C ALA A 73 3.58 -24.65 -28.31
N GLY A 74 4.42 -23.78 -28.87
CA GLY A 74 4.53 -23.49 -30.31
C GLY A 74 5.68 -24.21 -31.00
#